data_AF-A0A1V0UAI1-F1
#
_entry.id   AF-A0A1V0UAI1-F1
#
_cell.length_a   1.000
_cell.length_b   1.000
_cell.length_c   1.000
_cell.angle_alpha   90.00
_cell.angle_beta   90.00
_cell.angle_gamma   90.00
#
_symmetry.space_group_name_H-M   'P 1'
#
loop_
_entity.id
_entity.type
_entity.pdbx_description
1 polymer ?
#
loop_
_entity_poly.entity_id
_entity_poly.type
_entity_poly.pdbx_seq_one_letter_code
_entity_poly.pdbx_strand_id
1 'polypeptide(L)'
;MEELARAAGITVRTLRFYRERGLIPPPRREGRIAWYDDHHLARLRTITGLLERGHTLNGIADLAATFESGRDVAEVLGLGEPTEETPVRLTPEQLADYFEGEVTPENLATALDLGYLATDGDEIVHISRRLLEVSAELVREGVPLSTVLSSGRRVREHADALAEIFVRVLHAHTKETEPAQLRPLARAVVDAELSMALDRRLRREDGTQPPKA
;
A
#
# COMPACT_ATOMS: atom_id res chain seq x y z
N MET A 1 4.50 -30.08 12.06
CA MET A 1 4.86 -29.00 13.03
C MET A 1 6.35 -28.99 13.32
N GLU A 2 6.97 -30.11 13.73
CA GLU A 2 8.43 -30.18 13.94
C GLU A 2 9.25 -29.83 12.70
N GLU A 3 8.85 -30.37 11.55
CA GLU A 3 9.46 -30.07 10.25
C GLU A 3 9.36 -28.58 9.88
N LEU A 4 8.16 -27.98 10.01
CA LEU A 4 7.95 -26.55 9.78
C LEU A 4 8.82 -25.68 10.70
N ALA A 5 8.86 -26.00 12.00
CA ALA A 5 9.67 -25.26 12.96
C ALA A 5 11.17 -25.31 12.57
N ARG A 6 11.65 -26.49 12.17
CA ARG A 6 13.02 -26.69 11.68
C ARG A 6 13.28 -25.89 10.39
N ALA A 7 12.37 -25.93 9.43
CA ALA A 7 12.48 -25.20 8.16
C ALA A 7 12.45 -23.68 8.34
N ALA A 8 11.73 -23.19 9.36
CA ALA A 8 11.69 -21.79 9.75
C ALA A 8 12.83 -21.38 10.71
N GLY A 9 13.71 -22.30 11.12
CA GLY A 9 14.82 -22.00 12.03
C GLY A 9 14.39 -21.68 13.48
N ILE A 10 13.18 -22.05 13.89
CA ILE A 10 12.63 -21.76 15.22
C ILE A 10 12.31 -23.04 16.01
N THR A 11 12.09 -22.88 17.32
CA THR A 11 11.66 -24.01 18.15
C THR A 11 10.17 -24.32 17.96
N VAL A 12 9.77 -25.57 18.19
CA VAL A 12 8.34 -25.95 18.21
C VAL A 12 7.55 -25.18 19.28
N ARG A 13 8.21 -24.80 20.38
CA ARG A 13 7.62 -23.95 21.43
C ARG A 13 7.29 -22.56 20.87
N THR A 14 8.22 -21.94 20.14
CA THR A 14 8.02 -20.65 19.47
C THR A 14 6.91 -20.73 18.43
N LEU A 15 6.88 -21.79 17.61
CA LEU A 15 5.82 -21.99 16.63
C LEU A 15 4.43 -22.13 17.27
N ARG A 16 4.32 -22.85 18.40
CA ARG A 16 3.07 -22.92 19.18
C ARG A 16 2.64 -21.54 19.68
N PHE A 17 3.57 -20.80 20.24
CA PHE A 17 3.35 -19.46 20.77
C PHE A 17 2.87 -18.47 19.70
N TYR A 18 3.42 -18.52 18.47
CA TYR A 18 2.97 -17.68 17.36
C TYR A 18 1.54 -18.04 16.92
N ARG A 19 1.22 -19.34 16.82
CA ARG A 19 -0.14 -19.78 16.49
C ARG A 19 -1.16 -19.34 17.55
N GLU A 20 -0.81 -19.44 18.84
CA GLU A 20 -1.68 -18.98 19.94
C GLU A 20 -1.94 -17.48 19.92
N ARG A 21 -1.02 -16.69 19.33
CA ARG A 21 -1.18 -15.25 19.09
C ARG A 21 -1.89 -14.91 17.77
N GLY A 22 -2.36 -15.89 17.01
CA GLY A 22 -3.02 -15.66 15.71
C GLY A 22 -2.09 -15.26 14.57
N LEU A 23 -0.76 -15.27 14.78
CA LEU A 23 0.21 -14.87 13.75
C LEU A 23 0.34 -15.87 12.60
N ILE A 24 -0.08 -17.10 12.82
CA ILE A 24 -0.02 -18.20 11.86
C ILE A 24 -1.43 -18.78 11.73
N PRO A 25 -1.99 -18.81 10.51
CA PRO A 25 -3.28 -19.43 10.24
C PRO A 25 -3.37 -20.87 10.78
N PRO A 26 -4.56 -21.35 11.13
CA PRO A 26 -4.72 -22.73 11.56
C PRO A 26 -4.36 -23.68 10.41
N PRO A 27 -3.59 -24.75 10.68
CA PRO A 27 -3.24 -25.73 9.65
C PRO A 27 -4.47 -26.48 9.16
N ARG A 28 -4.45 -26.93 7.90
CA ARG A 28 -5.46 -27.84 7.38
C ARG A 28 -5.41 -29.14 8.18
N ARG A 29 -6.56 -29.58 8.68
CA ARG A 29 -6.67 -30.82 9.47
C ARG A 29 -7.19 -31.95 8.61
N GLU A 30 -6.47 -33.06 8.63
CA GLU A 30 -6.91 -34.31 8.03
C GLU A 30 -6.84 -35.41 9.11
N GLY A 31 -8.00 -35.71 9.69
CA GLY A 31 -8.10 -36.53 10.90
C GLY A 31 -7.38 -35.89 12.10
N ARG A 32 -6.36 -36.57 12.63
CA ARG A 32 -5.53 -36.08 13.75
C ARG A 32 -4.24 -35.38 13.31
N ILE A 33 -3.99 -35.29 12.01
CA ILE A 33 -2.76 -34.75 11.45
C ILE A 33 -3.01 -33.29 11.04
N ALA A 34 -2.12 -32.41 11.50
CA ALA A 34 -2.08 -31.00 11.11
C ALA A 34 -1.09 -30.81 9.96
N TRP A 35 -1.61 -30.43 8.79
CA TRP A 35 -0.83 -30.16 7.59
C TRP A 35 -0.45 -28.68 7.53
N TYR A 36 0.84 -28.44 7.39
CA TYR A 36 1.42 -27.13 7.18
C TYR A 36 1.99 -27.09 5.77
N ASP A 37 1.62 -26.07 5.00
CA ASP A 37 2.07 -25.84 3.64
C ASP A 37 3.14 -24.74 3.57
N ASP A 38 3.58 -24.42 2.36
CA ASP A 38 4.58 -23.39 2.08
C ASP A 38 4.13 -22.00 2.54
N HIS A 39 2.82 -21.75 2.59
CA HIS A 39 2.28 -20.48 3.06
C HIS A 39 2.59 -20.27 4.55
N HIS A 40 2.45 -21.31 5.37
CA HIS A 40 2.85 -21.25 6.78
C HIS A 40 4.35 -20.97 6.95
N LEU A 41 5.19 -21.52 6.07
CA LEU A 41 6.64 -21.29 6.11
C LEU A 41 7.01 -19.87 5.69
N ALA A 42 6.38 -19.35 4.63
CA ALA A 42 6.55 -17.97 4.18
C ALA A 42 6.22 -17.00 5.32
N ARG A 43 5.05 -17.17 5.96
CA ARG A 43 4.62 -16.32 7.08
C ARG A 43 5.54 -16.38 8.30
N LEU A 44 6.18 -17.52 8.58
CA LEU A 44 7.18 -17.63 9.65
C LEU A 44 8.49 -16.90 9.32
N ARG A 45 8.95 -16.98 8.06
CA ARG A 45 10.10 -16.21 7.59
C ARG A 45 9.80 -14.72 7.66
N THR A 46 8.57 -14.36 7.33
CA THR A 46 8.05 -13.00 7.42
C THR A 46 8.15 -12.43 8.83
N ILE A 47 7.53 -13.11 9.79
CA ILE A 47 7.59 -12.72 11.20
C ILE A 47 9.05 -12.59 11.66
N THR A 48 9.90 -13.54 11.28
CA THR A 48 11.33 -13.52 11.66
C THR A 48 12.05 -12.30 11.09
N GLY A 49 11.88 -12.00 9.81
CA GLY A 49 12.50 -10.84 9.16
C GLY A 49 12.03 -9.50 9.74
N LEU A 50 10.74 -9.39 10.10
CA LEU A 50 10.22 -8.18 10.75
C LEU A 50 10.76 -8.02 12.18
N LEU A 51 10.88 -9.12 12.95
CA LEU A 51 11.50 -9.09 14.28
C LEU A 51 12.98 -8.66 14.21
N GLU A 52 13.74 -9.16 13.23
CA GLU A 52 15.14 -8.78 13.02
C GLU A 52 15.32 -7.28 12.70
N ARG A 53 14.31 -6.66 12.07
CA ARG A 53 14.25 -5.22 11.79
C ARG A 53 13.77 -4.38 12.98
N GLY A 54 13.53 -5.00 14.13
CA GLY A 54 13.15 -4.31 15.37
C GLY A 54 11.64 -4.15 15.58
N HIS A 55 10.79 -4.71 14.72
CA HIS A 55 9.36 -4.74 14.99
C HIS A 55 9.07 -5.64 16.21
N THR A 56 8.08 -5.25 17.00
CA THR A 56 7.65 -6.06 18.16
C THR A 56 6.66 -7.13 17.71
N LEU A 57 6.62 -8.27 18.42
CA LEU A 57 5.68 -9.34 18.09
C LEU A 57 4.21 -8.89 18.16
N ASN A 58 3.87 -8.00 19.10
CA ASN A 58 2.52 -7.44 19.17
C ASN A 58 2.25 -6.54 17.96
N GLY A 59 3.17 -5.66 17.59
CA GLY A 59 3.03 -4.82 16.39
C GLY A 59 2.90 -5.65 15.11
N ILE A 60 3.62 -6.77 15.00
CA ILE A 60 3.47 -7.71 13.87
C ILE A 60 2.09 -8.37 13.88
N ALA A 61 1.55 -8.71 15.05
CA ALA A 61 0.21 -9.28 15.18
C ALA A 61 -0.87 -8.27 14.77
N ASP A 62 -0.72 -7.01 15.19
CA ASP A 62 -1.62 -5.92 14.84
C ASP A 62 -1.57 -5.65 13.33
N LEU A 63 -0.37 -5.58 12.74
CA LEU A 63 -0.16 -5.46 11.28
C LEU A 63 -0.84 -6.60 10.51
N ALA A 64 -0.64 -7.86 10.96
CA ALA A 64 -1.24 -9.02 10.32
C ALA A 64 -2.78 -8.97 10.36
N ALA A 65 -3.36 -8.57 11.49
CA ALA A 65 -4.80 -8.40 11.63
C ALA A 65 -5.34 -7.29 10.71
N THR A 66 -4.59 -6.19 10.55
CA THR A 66 -4.96 -5.11 9.64
C THR A 66 -5.03 -5.60 8.18
N PHE A 67 -4.07 -6.41 7.73
CA PHE A 67 -4.11 -6.99 6.39
C PHE A 67 -5.28 -7.95 6.20
N GLU A 68 -5.56 -8.83 7.18
CA GLU A 68 -6.72 -9.75 7.09
C GLU A 68 -8.06 -9.00 6.98
N SER A 69 -8.14 -7.77 7.47
CA SER A 69 -9.30 -6.89 7.34
C SER A 69 -9.31 -6.02 6.07
N GLY A 70 -8.25 -6.10 5.25
CA GLY A 70 -8.10 -5.33 4.02
C GLY A 70 -9.13 -5.70 2.95
N ARG A 71 -9.29 -4.80 1.97
CA ARG A 71 -10.13 -5.05 0.79
C ARG A 71 -9.40 -5.94 -0.21
N ASP A 72 -10.16 -6.77 -0.92
CA ASP A 72 -9.64 -7.62 -1.99
C ASP A 72 -9.10 -6.80 -3.17
N VAL A 73 -7.97 -7.21 -3.74
CA VAL A 73 -7.34 -6.52 -4.87
C VAL A 73 -8.28 -6.33 -6.05
N ALA A 74 -9.16 -7.30 -6.33
CA ALA A 74 -10.10 -7.24 -7.43
C ALA A 74 -11.24 -6.25 -7.16
N GLU A 75 -11.61 -6.05 -5.89
CA GLU A 75 -12.55 -5.01 -5.47
C GLU A 75 -11.93 -3.61 -5.65
N VAL A 76 -10.68 -3.43 -5.22
CA VAL A 76 -9.98 -2.13 -5.27
C VAL A 76 -9.67 -1.70 -6.71
N LEU A 77 -9.28 -2.64 -7.57
CA LEU A 77 -8.95 -2.35 -8.97
C LEU A 77 -10.18 -2.29 -9.89
N GLY A 78 -11.37 -2.63 -9.37
CA GLY A 78 -12.58 -2.77 -10.18
C GLY A 78 -12.51 -4.04 -11.02
N LEU A 79 -13.41 -4.99 -10.77
CA LEU A 79 -13.43 -6.34 -11.37
C LEU A 79 -13.24 -6.32 -12.90
N GLY A 80 -12.00 -6.48 -13.36
CA GLY A 80 -11.65 -6.64 -14.77
C GLY A 80 -11.61 -5.35 -15.61
N GLU A 81 -11.67 -4.15 -15.01
CA GLU A 81 -11.46 -2.92 -15.77
C GLU A 81 -9.96 -2.67 -16.00
N PRO A 82 -9.52 -2.33 -17.23
CA PRO A 82 -8.12 -1.98 -17.48
C PRO A 82 -7.73 -0.75 -16.65
N THR A 83 -6.85 -0.95 -15.66
CA THR A 83 -6.15 0.14 -14.98
C THR A 83 -4.86 0.48 -15.74
N GLU A 84 -4.49 1.75 -15.81
CA GLU A 84 -3.18 2.16 -16.32
C GLU A 84 -2.08 1.97 -15.27
N GLU A 85 -2.47 1.78 -14.00
CA GLU A 85 -1.54 1.53 -12.91
C GLU A 85 -1.08 0.08 -12.93
N THR A 86 0.20 -0.13 -12.63
CA THR A 86 0.80 -1.47 -12.51
C THR A 86 0.80 -1.88 -11.05
N PRO A 87 -0.02 -2.86 -10.63
CA PRO A 87 0.01 -3.37 -9.26
C PRO A 87 1.32 -4.10 -8.99
N VAL A 88 1.77 -4.05 -7.73
CA VAL A 88 2.97 -4.76 -7.26
C VAL A 88 2.57 -5.64 -6.09
N ARG A 89 2.77 -6.95 -6.23
CA ARG A 89 2.62 -7.93 -5.16
C ARG A 89 3.87 -7.94 -4.31
N LEU A 90 3.70 -7.86 -3.00
CA LEU A 90 4.76 -7.76 -2.01
C LEU A 90 4.46 -8.68 -0.84
N THR A 91 5.50 -9.28 -0.28
CA THR A 91 5.42 -9.83 1.08
C THR A 91 5.48 -8.69 2.11
N PRO A 92 5.05 -8.91 3.35
CA PRO A 92 5.19 -7.91 4.41
C PRO A 92 6.63 -7.41 4.62
N GLU A 93 7.63 -8.25 4.38
CA GLU A 93 9.06 -7.90 4.51
C GLU A 93 9.46 -6.97 3.39
N GLN A 94 9.05 -7.29 2.16
CA GLN A 94 9.35 -6.45 1.01
C GLN A 94 8.73 -5.08 1.19
N LEU A 95 7.49 -5.01 1.69
CA LEU A 95 6.86 -3.73 2.02
C LEU A 95 7.62 -3.00 3.14
N ALA A 96 8.04 -3.70 4.19
CA ALA A 96 8.85 -3.13 5.26
C ALA A 96 10.21 -2.59 4.77
N ASP A 97 10.83 -3.27 3.79
CA ASP A 97 12.08 -2.83 3.16
C ASP A 97 11.91 -1.52 2.38
N TYR A 98 10.72 -1.23 1.83
CA TYR A 98 10.45 0.05 1.15
C TYR A 98 10.36 1.24 2.11
N PHE A 99 9.95 1.03 3.36
CA PHE A 99 9.58 2.11 4.28
C PHE A 99 10.33 2.08 5.63
N GLU A 100 11.38 1.26 5.75
CA GLU A 100 12.39 1.28 6.83
C GLU A 100 11.87 1.54 8.25
N GLY A 101 10.82 0.81 8.67
CA GLY A 101 10.27 0.90 10.03
C GLY A 101 9.05 1.82 10.19
N GLU A 102 8.67 2.56 9.15
CA GLU A 102 7.41 3.33 9.10
C GLU A 102 6.18 2.46 8.80
N VAL A 103 6.38 1.15 8.57
CA VAL A 103 5.27 0.18 8.42
C VAL A 103 4.69 -0.14 9.79
N THR A 104 3.76 0.70 10.21
CA THR A 104 2.97 0.56 11.45
C THR A 104 1.53 0.14 11.13
N PRO A 105 0.79 -0.48 12.08
CA PRO A 105 -0.63 -0.81 11.90
C PRO A 105 -1.46 0.40 11.45
N GLU A 106 -1.19 1.59 12.00
CA GLU A 106 -1.93 2.80 11.69
C GLU A 106 -1.67 3.31 10.26
N ASN A 107 -0.41 3.32 9.83
CA ASN A 107 -0.05 3.71 8.46
C ASN A 107 -0.61 2.70 7.46
N LEU A 108 -0.57 1.42 7.80
CA LEU A 108 -1.13 0.37 6.97
C LEU A 108 -2.65 0.49 6.83
N ALA A 109 -3.37 0.64 7.95
CA ALA A 109 -4.81 0.85 7.93
C ALA A 109 -5.18 2.07 7.08
N THR A 110 -4.43 3.16 7.23
CA THR A 110 -4.62 4.37 6.42
C THR A 110 -4.39 4.10 4.93
N ALA A 111 -3.36 3.33 4.56
CA ALA A 111 -3.08 2.97 3.17
C ALA A 111 -4.15 2.04 2.56
N LEU A 112 -4.70 1.10 3.34
CA LEU A 112 -5.83 0.26 2.95
C LEU A 112 -7.12 1.07 2.77
N ASP A 113 -7.41 1.99 3.69
CA ASP A 113 -8.56 2.89 3.63
C ASP A 113 -8.50 3.78 2.38
N LEU A 114 -7.32 4.33 2.12
CA LEU A 114 -7.05 5.09 0.91
C LEU A 114 -7.11 4.22 -0.34
N GLY A 115 -7.05 2.88 -0.22
CA GLY A 115 -7.02 1.96 -1.35
C GLY A 115 -5.70 1.99 -2.11
N TYR A 116 -4.60 2.38 -1.46
CA TYR A 116 -3.25 2.24 -2.01
C TYR A 116 -2.72 0.82 -1.85
N LEU A 117 -3.14 0.17 -0.77
CA LEU A 117 -2.91 -1.24 -0.51
C LEU A 117 -4.23 -2.00 -0.62
N ALA A 118 -4.11 -3.24 -1.04
CA ALA A 118 -5.14 -4.26 -1.03
C ALA A 118 -4.50 -5.60 -0.61
N THR A 119 -5.33 -6.62 -0.40
CA THR A 119 -4.87 -7.98 -0.13
C THR A 119 -5.29 -8.94 -1.23
N ASP A 120 -4.43 -9.93 -1.51
CA ASP A 120 -4.69 -11.04 -2.43
C ASP A 120 -4.27 -12.34 -1.72
N GLY A 121 -5.23 -12.97 -1.04
CA GLY A 121 -4.94 -14.03 -0.09
C GLY A 121 -4.05 -13.54 1.05
N ASP A 122 -2.83 -14.05 1.12
CA ASP A 122 -1.83 -13.67 2.12
C ASP A 122 -0.79 -12.66 1.60
N GLU A 123 -0.91 -12.24 0.33
CA GLU A 123 -0.04 -11.25 -0.27
C GLU A 123 -0.62 -9.84 -0.12
N ILE A 124 0.30 -8.88 -0.02
CA ILE A 124 -0.04 -7.46 -0.02
C ILE A 124 0.10 -6.97 -1.45
N VAL A 125 -0.90 -6.25 -1.95
CA VAL A 125 -0.85 -5.64 -3.27
C VAL A 125 -0.85 -4.14 -3.15
N HIS A 126 0.21 -3.50 -3.61
CA HIS A 126 0.21 -2.06 -3.85
C HIS A 126 -0.38 -1.78 -5.22
N ILE A 127 -1.40 -0.92 -5.33
CA ILE A 127 -2.15 -0.73 -6.59
C ILE A 127 -1.34 -0.06 -7.70
N SER A 128 -0.28 0.65 -7.34
CA SER A 128 0.54 1.44 -8.25
C SER A 128 2.02 1.33 -7.90
N ARG A 129 2.83 0.78 -8.81
CA ARG A 129 4.29 0.76 -8.73
C ARG A 129 4.87 2.16 -8.55
N ARG A 130 4.39 3.13 -9.34
CA ARG A 130 4.91 4.51 -9.31
C ARG A 130 4.67 5.16 -7.95
N LEU A 131 3.47 5.00 -7.40
CA LEU A 131 3.17 5.56 -6.07
C LEU A 131 3.98 4.89 -4.97
N LEU A 132 4.20 3.58 -5.05
CA LEU A 132 5.08 2.86 -4.11
C LEU A 132 6.50 3.42 -4.15
N GLU A 133 7.09 3.55 -5.34
CA GLU A 133 8.47 4.02 -5.51
C GLU A 133 8.65 5.48 -5.05
N VAL A 134 7.74 6.37 -5.43
CA VAL A 134 7.80 7.79 -5.03
C VAL A 134 7.56 7.99 -3.54
N SER A 135 6.60 7.27 -2.95
CA SER A 135 6.34 7.37 -1.50
C SER A 135 7.52 6.84 -0.68
N ALA A 136 8.14 5.73 -1.10
CA ALA A 136 9.36 5.21 -0.47
C ALA A 136 10.54 6.19 -0.57
N GLU A 137 10.67 6.89 -1.70
CA GLU A 137 11.68 7.95 -1.86
C GLU A 137 11.46 9.12 -0.89
N LEU A 138 10.22 9.60 -0.75
CA LEU A 138 9.89 10.66 0.21
C LEU A 138 10.21 10.24 1.65
N VAL A 139 9.94 8.98 2.01
CA VAL A 139 10.26 8.45 3.34
C VAL A 139 11.77 8.35 3.57
N ARG A 140 12.55 7.93 2.56
CA ARG A 140 14.02 7.93 2.62
C ARG A 140 14.61 9.33 2.78
N GLU A 141 13.95 10.36 2.24
CA GLU A 141 14.30 11.77 2.47
C GLU A 141 13.86 12.29 3.85
N GLY A 142 13.30 11.43 4.70
CA GLY A 142 12.94 11.73 6.09
C GLY A 142 11.51 12.25 6.28
N VAL A 143 10.65 12.21 5.26
CA VAL A 143 9.24 12.55 5.42
C VAL A 143 8.50 11.38 6.08
N PRO A 144 7.85 11.57 7.25
CA PRO A 144 7.12 10.47 7.89
C PRO A 144 6.03 9.90 6.96
N LEU A 145 5.87 8.57 6.95
CA LEU A 145 4.91 7.91 6.04
C LEU A 145 3.47 8.39 6.31
N SER A 146 3.14 8.66 7.57
CA SER A 146 1.85 9.26 7.96
C SER A 146 1.59 10.62 7.30
N THR A 147 2.63 11.43 7.09
CA THR A 147 2.54 12.72 6.38
C THR A 147 2.39 12.51 4.87
N VAL A 148 3.08 11.52 4.30
CA VAL A 148 2.90 11.13 2.89
C VAL A 148 1.47 10.65 2.65
N LEU A 149 0.94 9.76 3.49
CA LEU A 149 -0.41 9.21 3.37
C LEU A 149 -1.50 10.28 3.56
N SER A 150 -1.36 11.16 4.56
CA SER A 150 -2.32 12.25 4.78
C SER A 150 -2.29 13.29 3.64
N SER A 151 -1.12 13.55 3.06
CA SER A 151 -1.00 14.36 1.85
C SER A 151 -1.64 13.66 0.64
N GLY A 152 -1.40 12.35 0.51
CA GLY A 152 -2.01 11.50 -0.53
C GLY A 152 -3.53 11.53 -0.49
N ARG A 153 -4.14 11.48 0.71
CA ARG A 153 -5.60 11.65 0.88
C ARG A 153 -6.12 12.92 0.22
N ARG A 154 -5.49 14.05 0.52
CA ARG A 154 -5.87 15.36 -0.05
C ARG A 154 -5.66 15.42 -1.56
N VAL A 155 -4.59 14.80 -2.05
CA VAL A 155 -4.35 14.68 -3.49
C VAL A 155 -5.44 13.85 -4.16
N ARG A 156 -5.87 12.73 -3.56
CA ARG A 156 -7.00 11.93 -4.08
C ARG A 156 -8.30 12.73 -4.12
N GLU A 157 -8.64 13.43 -3.04
CA GLU A 157 -9.84 14.28 -3.01
C GLU A 157 -9.85 15.29 -4.16
N HIS A 158 -8.72 15.92 -4.45
CA HIS A 158 -8.59 16.84 -5.58
C HIS A 158 -8.59 16.13 -6.94
N ALA A 159 -7.97 14.97 -7.04
CA ALA A 159 -7.97 14.17 -8.26
C ALA A 159 -9.38 13.67 -8.61
N ASP A 160 -10.15 13.23 -7.63
CA ASP A 160 -11.54 12.79 -7.81
C ASP A 160 -12.42 13.97 -8.26
N ALA A 161 -12.24 15.16 -7.66
CA ALA A 161 -12.93 16.37 -8.09
C ALA A 161 -12.56 16.78 -9.53
N LEU A 162 -11.30 16.66 -9.92
CA LEU A 162 -10.85 16.90 -11.30
C LEU A 162 -11.44 15.87 -12.26
N ALA A 163 -11.42 14.59 -11.89
CA ALA A 163 -12.01 13.52 -12.66
C ALA A 163 -13.50 13.76 -12.89
N GLU A 164 -14.25 14.20 -11.87
CA GLU A 164 -15.66 14.55 -12.00
C GLU A 164 -15.89 15.67 -13.03
N ILE A 165 -15.02 16.70 -13.06
CA ILE A 165 -15.10 17.78 -14.05
C ILE A 165 -14.95 17.20 -15.47
N PHE A 166 -13.92 16.39 -15.72
CA PHE A 166 -13.70 15.79 -17.04
C PHE A 166 -14.87 14.90 -17.43
N VAL A 167 -15.26 13.98 -16.55
CA VAL A 167 -16.38 13.05 -16.77
C VAL A 167 -17.65 13.81 -17.10
N ARG A 168 -17.97 14.89 -16.37
CA ARG A 168 -19.16 15.72 -16.61
C ARG A 168 -19.11 16.44 -17.96
N VAL A 169 -17.99 17.06 -18.30
CA VAL A 169 -17.81 17.74 -19.59
C VAL A 169 -18.01 16.75 -20.74
N LEU A 170 -17.50 15.54 -20.59
CA LEU A 170 -17.58 14.51 -21.61
C LEU A 170 -19.01 13.98 -21.79
N HIS A 171 -19.67 13.57 -20.69
CA HIS A 171 -21.07 13.14 -20.73
C HIS A 171 -22.01 14.18 -21.35
N ALA A 172 -21.69 15.47 -21.22
CA ALA A 172 -22.49 16.54 -21.81
C ALA A 172 -22.31 16.69 -23.34
N HIS A 173 -21.20 16.22 -23.91
CA HIS A 173 -20.83 16.51 -25.30
C HIS A 173 -20.62 15.26 -26.19
N THR A 174 -20.67 14.05 -25.61
CA THR A 174 -20.51 12.80 -26.37
C THR A 174 -21.56 11.75 -25.95
N LYS A 175 -22.14 11.03 -26.92
CA LYS A 175 -23.16 9.99 -26.67
C LYS A 175 -22.57 8.61 -26.36
N GLU A 176 -21.37 8.35 -26.85
CA GLU A 176 -20.59 7.14 -26.60
C GLU A 176 -19.13 7.58 -26.52
N THR A 177 -18.44 7.33 -25.41
CA THR A 177 -17.00 7.56 -25.35
C THR A 177 -16.32 6.45 -24.60
N GLU A 178 -15.31 5.87 -25.24
CA GLU A 178 -14.48 4.86 -24.61
C GLU A 178 -13.52 5.52 -23.60
N PRO A 179 -13.49 5.05 -22.33
CA PRO A 179 -12.56 5.55 -21.31
C PRO A 179 -11.10 5.63 -21.77
N ALA A 180 -10.69 4.73 -22.68
CA ALA A 180 -9.35 4.67 -23.26
C ALA A 180 -8.93 5.95 -24.00
N GLN A 181 -9.87 6.69 -24.60
CA GLN A 181 -9.57 7.92 -25.34
C GLN A 181 -9.51 9.16 -24.43
N LEU A 182 -10.16 9.09 -23.26
CA LEU A 182 -10.34 10.23 -22.35
C LEU A 182 -9.17 10.40 -21.38
N ARG A 183 -8.63 9.28 -20.89
CA ARG A 183 -7.56 9.28 -19.90
C ARG A 183 -6.32 10.08 -20.35
N PRO A 184 -5.81 9.93 -21.60
CA PRO A 184 -4.63 10.70 -22.03
C PRO A 184 -4.86 12.21 -22.08
N LEU A 185 -6.06 12.64 -22.51
CA LEU A 185 -6.41 14.05 -22.61
C LEU A 185 -6.56 14.70 -21.24
N ALA A 186 -7.29 14.04 -20.33
CA ALA A 186 -7.46 14.51 -18.96
C ALA A 186 -6.10 14.63 -18.26
N ARG A 187 -5.24 13.61 -18.41
CA ARG A 187 -3.88 13.61 -17.85
C ARG A 187 -3.05 14.78 -18.37
N ALA A 188 -3.04 15.03 -19.67
CA ALA A 188 -2.27 16.12 -20.25
C ALA A 188 -2.70 17.50 -19.71
N VAL A 189 -4.01 17.71 -19.52
CA VAL A 189 -4.54 18.95 -18.93
C VAL A 189 -4.12 19.08 -17.46
N VAL A 190 -4.27 18.01 -16.68
CA VAL A 190 -3.90 18.02 -15.25
C VAL A 190 -2.40 18.27 -15.08
N ASP A 191 -1.55 17.59 -15.86
CA ASP A 191 -0.09 17.77 -15.81
C ASP A 191 0.31 19.21 -16.12
N ALA A 192 -0.28 19.82 -17.16
CA ALA A 192 -0.01 21.21 -17.53
C ALA A 192 -0.48 22.21 -16.46
N GLU A 193 -1.71 22.05 -15.94
CA GLU A 193 -2.25 22.93 -14.90
C GLU A 193 -1.48 22.81 -13.59
N LEU A 194 -1.08 21.60 -13.20
CA LEU A 194 -0.24 21.36 -12.03
C LEU A 194 1.12 22.04 -12.19
N SER A 195 1.77 21.87 -13.34
CA SER A 195 3.06 22.53 -13.63
C SER A 195 2.95 24.05 -13.53
N MET A 196 1.93 24.65 -14.15
CA MET A 196 1.72 26.10 -14.08
C MET A 196 1.35 26.58 -12.67
N ALA A 197 0.62 25.77 -11.89
CA ALA A 197 0.28 26.09 -10.51
C ALA A 197 1.51 26.10 -9.60
N LEU A 198 2.42 25.13 -9.78
CA LEU A 198 3.70 25.06 -9.06
C LEU A 198 4.56 26.29 -9.35
N ASP A 199 4.74 26.63 -10.63
CA ASP A 199 5.48 27.83 -11.04
C ASP A 199 4.94 29.11 -10.37
N ARG A 200 3.62 29.25 -10.32
CA ARG A 200 2.96 30.40 -9.67
C ARG A 200 3.12 30.43 -8.15
N ARG A 201 3.40 29.29 -7.51
CA ARG A 201 3.59 29.19 -6.05
C ARG A 201 5.04 29.43 -5.67
N LEU A 202 5.98 28.78 -6.36
CA LEU A 202 7.41 28.95 -6.12
C LEU A 202 7.86 30.41 -6.30
N ARG A 203 7.40 31.07 -7.36
CA ARG A 203 7.71 32.51 -7.58
C ARG A 203 7.18 33.44 -6.49
N ARG A 204 6.11 33.05 -5.77
CA ARG A 204 5.57 33.85 -4.65
C ARG A 204 6.37 33.67 -3.38
N GLU A 205 6.89 32.46 -3.15
CA GLU A 205 7.75 32.15 -2.01
C GLU A 205 9.11 32.86 -2.16
N ASP A 206 9.69 32.86 -3.36
CA ASP A 206 10.93 33.59 -3.67
C ASP A 206 10.75 35.13 -3.60
N GLY A 207 9.53 35.64 -3.79
CA GLY A 207 9.22 37.07 -3.81
C GLY A 207 9.04 37.74 -2.44
N THR A 208 9.21 37.03 -1.32
CA THR A 208 8.87 37.54 0.03
C THR A 208 10.06 38.15 0.80
N GLN A 209 11.25 38.29 0.21
CA GLN A 209 12.36 39.03 0.84
C GLN A 209 12.49 40.46 0.27
N PRO A 210 11.99 41.52 0.93
CA PRO A 210 12.32 42.88 0.52
C PRO A 210 13.80 43.18 0.81
N PRO A 211 14.48 43.98 -0.03
CA PRO A 211 15.86 44.39 0.25
C PRO A 211 15.91 45.21 1.54
N LYS A 212 16.82 44.86 2.45
CA LYS A 212 17.18 45.73 3.59
C LYS A 212 17.77 47.03 3.03
N ALA A 213 17.07 48.13 3.28
CA ALA A 213 17.58 49.48 3.10
C ALA A 213 18.67 49.80 4.14
#